data_AF-A0A925G050-F1
#
_entry.id   AF-A0A925G050-F1
#
_cell.length_a   1.000
_cell.length_b   1.000
_cell.length_c   1.000
_cell.angle_alpha   90.00
_cell.angle_beta   90.00
_cell.angle_gamma   90.00
#
_symmetry.space_group_name_H-M   'P 1'
#
loop_
_entity.id
_entity.type
_entity.pdbx_description
1 polymer ?
#
loop_
_entity_poly.entity_id
_entity_poly.type
_entity_poly.pdbx_seq_one_letter_code
_entity_poly.pdbx_strand_id
1 'polypeptide(L)'
;LQELDAQVGRIWSAIQKTQQAEETAFVMVSDHGTNTDERVYSQGYNLVKLLGSAEGGGHHVITKRRLLLDYSIKGFYPLVPLITTTTEDTYYLKGQSTSYPTALLDFDGNERASIHLRDSDLNVLHILLQQLQRKSLKEPLRGAVKEAFFRTLDKRAAKWEYDFIKLKEEMGALHRWIAEQRAIIAGQPKKWTKEDSDAGRDLDARRVSAHMNSALSDELKYTEYLRTLSNLLSLRRESFDPSKIKIEDVIAKHAMGDHNSIYKLQNYVVGIAPGGLQVTGDGSLDLEKSFKRVDYFSLLHEAAVRNNVQPGVSNKPIDFTGLRIPRAEIASSLSSDLQSEADPIWLYGGAGQQALILSRRDRAGRLSLRYLPVSNLKQDASGQISFELTQWRAGLPLKIWEDARLNLPANSSRAEWLSGWHTELDWLRALHQTEYSNGLIGVHEQLTRHPAESLDTDVTGLSADERLLRQYRRRQRELAESDLLLLANNHWNFDVRGFNPGGNHGSFFRVSTHATLMMAGGSRTGIPRASVVSEPYDSLSFMPTMLALTGQIEDGRKPVRVLWERGFRTFPGRIIAEVLGAPGERNPTPVARGDAGAP
;
A
#
# COMPACT_ATOMS: atom_id res chain seq x y z
N LEU A 1 -18.45 -24.56 -14.35
CA LEU A 1 -19.70 -23.78 -14.54
C LEU A 1 -20.95 -24.64 -14.35
N GLN A 2 -21.13 -25.75 -15.06
CA GLN A 2 -22.31 -26.64 -14.91
C GLN A 2 -22.53 -27.13 -13.47
N GLU A 3 -21.46 -27.50 -12.76
CA GLU A 3 -21.56 -27.94 -11.36
C GLU A 3 -22.05 -26.83 -10.43
N LEU A 4 -21.57 -25.60 -10.64
CA LEU A 4 -21.98 -24.42 -9.86
C LEU A 4 -23.45 -24.10 -10.12
N ASP A 5 -23.89 -24.12 -11.38
CA ASP A 5 -25.30 -23.95 -11.76
C ASP A 5 -26.19 -25.02 -11.10
N ALA A 6 -25.79 -26.29 -11.18
CA ALA A 6 -26.52 -27.39 -10.54
C ALA A 6 -26.53 -27.28 -9.01
N GLN A 7 -25.48 -26.75 -8.38
CA GLN A 7 -25.44 -26.51 -6.94
C GLN A 7 -26.36 -25.36 -6.54
N VAL A 8 -26.33 -24.25 -7.29
CA VAL A 8 -27.22 -23.10 -7.11
C VAL A 8 -28.68 -23.54 -7.23
N GLY A 9 -29.03 -24.29 -8.28
CA GLY A 9 -30.37 -24.83 -8.46
C GLY A 9 -30.81 -25.75 -7.31
N ARG A 10 -29.91 -26.58 -6.78
CA ARG A 10 -30.19 -27.44 -5.62
C ARG A 10 -30.43 -26.66 -4.33
N ILE A 11 -29.61 -25.64 -4.05
CA ILE A 11 -29.78 -24.77 -2.87
C ILE A 11 -31.12 -24.04 -2.95
N TRP A 12 -31.41 -23.43 -4.10
CA TRP A 12 -32.66 -22.70 -4.29
C TRP A 12 -33.89 -23.61 -4.16
N SER A 13 -33.85 -24.80 -4.78
CA SER A 13 -34.91 -25.80 -4.65
C SER A 13 -35.10 -26.29 -3.21
N ALA A 14 -34.03 -26.34 -2.41
CA ALA A 14 -34.11 -26.70 -1.00
C ALA A 14 -34.78 -25.58 -0.19
N ILE A 15 -34.38 -24.32 -0.40
CA ILE A 15 -35.01 -23.14 0.24
C ILE A 15 -36.52 -23.13 -0.01
N GLN A 16 -36.94 -23.37 -1.25
CA GLN A 16 -38.36 -23.39 -1.64
C GLN A 16 -39.20 -24.47 -0.93
N LYS A 17 -38.57 -25.52 -0.38
CA LYS A 17 -39.25 -26.59 0.36
C LYS A 17 -39.33 -26.32 1.88
N THR A 18 -38.73 -25.24 2.36
CA THR A 18 -38.76 -24.89 3.79
C THR A 18 -40.01 -24.07 4.15
N GLN A 19 -40.40 -24.09 5.43
CA GLN A 19 -41.48 -23.22 5.93
C GLN A 19 -41.13 -21.71 5.85
N GLN A 20 -39.84 -21.38 5.75
CA GLN A 20 -39.33 -20.01 5.67
C GLN A 20 -39.07 -19.56 4.22
N ALA A 21 -39.52 -20.32 3.21
CA ALA A 21 -39.25 -20.04 1.81
C ALA A 21 -39.61 -18.61 1.39
N GLU A 22 -40.73 -18.08 1.88
CA GLU A 22 -41.17 -16.72 1.57
C GLU A 22 -40.29 -15.63 2.19
N GLU A 23 -39.62 -15.92 3.30
CA GLU A 23 -38.80 -14.97 4.08
C GLU A 23 -37.30 -15.13 3.80
N THR A 24 -36.89 -16.15 3.05
CA THR A 24 -35.49 -16.47 2.81
C THR A 24 -34.97 -15.81 1.54
N ALA A 25 -33.83 -15.13 1.66
CA ALA A 25 -33.04 -14.64 0.54
C ALA A 25 -31.82 -15.53 0.30
N PHE A 26 -31.54 -15.82 -0.96
CA PHE A 26 -30.31 -16.43 -1.42
C PHE A 26 -29.49 -15.37 -2.16
N VAL A 27 -28.29 -15.10 -1.66
CA VAL A 27 -27.40 -14.06 -2.18
C VAL A 27 -26.10 -14.71 -2.64
N MET A 28 -25.74 -14.49 -3.89
CA MET A 28 -24.46 -14.93 -4.47
C MET A 28 -23.62 -13.71 -4.78
N VAL A 29 -22.38 -13.72 -4.33
CA VAL A 29 -21.42 -12.64 -4.55
C VAL A 29 -20.10 -13.23 -5.03
N SER A 30 -19.54 -12.66 -6.09
CA SER A 30 -18.14 -12.83 -6.46
C SER A 30 -17.33 -11.79 -5.70
N ASP A 31 -16.23 -12.17 -5.08
CA ASP A 31 -15.34 -11.25 -4.39
C ASP A 31 -14.54 -10.38 -5.38
N HIS A 32 -14.05 -10.99 -6.46
CA HIS A 32 -13.38 -10.32 -7.57
C HIS A 32 -13.50 -11.14 -8.87
N GLY A 33 -13.01 -10.57 -9.97
CA GLY A 33 -12.87 -11.27 -11.24
C GLY A 33 -11.48 -11.93 -11.38
N THR A 34 -11.25 -12.60 -12.50
CA THR A 34 -9.95 -13.23 -12.80
C THR A 34 -9.56 -12.88 -14.23
N ASN A 35 -8.45 -12.16 -14.40
CA ASN A 35 -7.87 -11.85 -15.69
C ASN A 35 -7.42 -13.14 -16.38
N THR A 36 -8.32 -13.64 -17.23
CA THR A 36 -8.21 -14.85 -18.02
C THR A 36 -8.78 -14.58 -19.40
N ASP A 37 -8.09 -15.08 -20.41
CA ASP A 37 -8.59 -15.19 -21.77
C ASP A 37 -8.21 -16.59 -22.25
N GLU A 38 -9.18 -17.35 -22.77
CA GLU A 38 -9.00 -18.72 -23.26
C GLU A 38 -7.90 -18.83 -24.34
N ARG A 39 -7.54 -17.72 -24.97
CA ARG A 39 -6.56 -17.61 -26.06
C ARG A 39 -5.19 -17.13 -25.59
N VAL A 40 -5.09 -16.67 -24.34
CA VAL A 40 -3.90 -16.01 -23.79
C VAL A 40 -3.54 -16.59 -22.43
N TYR A 41 -2.32 -17.11 -22.30
CA TYR A 41 -1.80 -17.52 -21.01
C TYR A 41 -1.02 -16.37 -20.35
N SER A 42 -1.25 -16.18 -19.05
CA SER A 42 -0.55 -15.16 -18.30
C SER A 42 0.93 -15.51 -18.06
N GLN A 43 1.80 -14.52 -18.16
CA GLN A 43 3.26 -14.64 -18.03
C GLN A 43 3.77 -14.01 -16.72
N GLY A 44 4.76 -14.65 -16.10
CA GLY A 44 5.38 -14.14 -14.88
C GLY A 44 6.65 -13.33 -15.15
N TYR A 45 6.79 -12.20 -14.46
CA TYR A 45 7.99 -11.36 -14.46
C TYR A 45 8.60 -11.28 -13.07
N ASN A 46 9.85 -11.75 -12.94
CA ASN A 46 10.51 -11.89 -11.65
C ASN A 46 11.16 -10.57 -11.20
N LEU A 47 10.39 -9.77 -10.46
CA LEU A 47 10.87 -8.51 -9.86
C LEU A 47 12.03 -8.73 -8.87
N VAL A 48 12.05 -9.84 -8.14
CA VAL A 48 13.15 -10.15 -7.20
C VAL A 48 14.46 -10.32 -7.97
N LYS A 49 14.43 -11.00 -9.13
CA LYS A 49 15.59 -11.15 -10.00
C LYS A 49 16.00 -9.83 -10.64
N LEU A 50 15.05 -9.00 -11.08
CA LEU A 50 15.34 -7.66 -11.59
C LEU A 50 16.09 -6.84 -10.53
N LEU A 51 15.48 -6.64 -9.35
CA LEU A 51 16.06 -5.84 -8.26
C LEU A 51 17.37 -6.43 -7.73
N GLY A 52 17.48 -7.76 -7.71
CA GLY A 52 18.70 -8.45 -7.30
C GLY A 52 19.84 -8.37 -8.30
N SER A 53 19.57 -8.07 -9.57
CA SER A 53 20.60 -7.99 -10.62
C SER A 53 21.48 -6.74 -10.48
N ALA A 54 22.68 -6.77 -11.07
CA ALA A 54 23.57 -5.62 -11.15
C ALA A 54 22.90 -4.35 -11.75
N GLU A 55 22.03 -4.52 -12.75
CA GLU A 55 21.29 -3.43 -13.40
C GLU A 55 20.20 -2.87 -12.49
N GLY A 56 19.49 -3.74 -11.76
CA GLY A 56 18.43 -3.35 -10.83
C GLY A 56 18.90 -2.90 -9.44
N GLY A 57 20.21 -2.79 -9.24
CA GLY A 57 20.81 -2.23 -8.04
C GLY A 57 21.47 -3.23 -7.09
N GLY A 58 21.43 -4.53 -7.39
CA GLY A 58 22.11 -5.54 -6.59
C GLY A 58 21.50 -5.68 -5.20
N HIS A 59 20.17 -5.61 -5.10
CA HIS A 59 19.49 -5.62 -3.81
C HIS A 59 19.41 -6.98 -3.15
N HIS A 60 19.55 -6.97 -1.82
CA HIS A 60 19.00 -8.02 -0.98
C HIS A 60 17.51 -7.73 -0.75
N VAL A 61 16.66 -8.63 -1.24
CA VAL A 61 15.21 -8.41 -1.32
C VAL A 61 14.48 -9.23 -0.27
N ILE A 62 13.65 -8.60 0.56
CA ILE A 62 12.74 -9.29 1.47
C ILE A 62 11.37 -9.44 0.83
N THR A 63 10.78 -10.62 0.97
CA THR A 63 9.42 -10.93 0.52
C THR A 63 8.64 -11.65 1.62
N LYS A 64 7.30 -11.60 1.56
CA LYS A 64 6.40 -12.30 2.50
C LYS A 64 6.13 -13.77 2.15
N ARG A 65 6.63 -14.26 1.01
CA ARG A 65 6.40 -15.63 0.46
C ARG A 65 7.68 -16.13 -0.20
N ARG A 66 7.99 -17.43 -0.15
CA ARG A 66 9.18 -17.93 -0.87
C ARG A 66 8.86 -17.94 -2.35
N LEU A 67 9.84 -17.55 -3.16
CA LEU A 67 9.77 -17.78 -4.59
C LEU A 67 9.56 -19.29 -4.83
N LEU A 68 8.62 -19.63 -5.72
CA LEU A 68 8.36 -21.02 -6.15
C LEU A 68 7.90 -21.97 -5.02
N LEU A 69 7.43 -21.48 -3.85
CA LEU A 69 7.05 -22.35 -2.71
C LEU A 69 5.97 -23.39 -3.07
N ASP A 70 5.06 -23.05 -3.98
CA ASP A 70 3.93 -23.92 -4.35
C ASP A 70 4.33 -25.10 -5.26
N TYR A 71 5.61 -25.23 -5.63
CA TYR A 71 6.17 -26.50 -6.16
C TYR A 71 6.47 -27.52 -5.04
N SER A 72 6.18 -27.17 -3.79
CA SER A 72 6.16 -28.10 -2.66
C SER A 72 4.75 -28.21 -2.10
N ILE A 73 4.22 -29.43 -2.00
CA ILE A 73 2.96 -29.70 -1.28
C ILE A 73 3.23 -29.47 0.20
N LYS A 74 3.04 -28.25 0.69
CA LYS A 74 3.04 -27.94 2.12
C LYS A 74 1.84 -27.06 2.43
N GLY A 75 1.14 -27.41 3.51
CA GLY A 75 -0.02 -26.66 3.97
C GLY A 75 0.31 -25.17 4.09
N PHE A 76 -0.56 -24.32 3.56
CA PHE A 76 -0.48 -22.87 3.70
C PHE A 76 -0.40 -22.51 5.18
N TYR A 77 0.80 -22.14 5.65
CA TYR A 77 0.96 -21.49 6.94
C TYR A 77 0.92 -19.98 6.66
N PRO A 78 -0.17 -19.26 6.99
CA PRO A 78 -0.29 -17.83 6.68
C PRO A 78 0.72 -16.95 7.46
N LEU A 79 1.48 -17.56 8.37
CA LEU A 79 2.55 -16.94 9.16
C LEU A 79 3.93 -17.40 8.66
N VAL A 80 4.19 -17.28 7.36
CA VAL A 80 5.53 -17.56 6.83
C VAL A 80 6.49 -16.49 7.38
N PRO A 81 7.64 -16.87 7.95
CA PRO A 81 8.65 -15.89 8.35
C PRO A 81 9.12 -15.10 7.12
N LEU A 82 9.51 -13.84 7.33
CA LEU A 82 10.10 -13.00 6.27
C LEU A 82 11.23 -13.75 5.56
N ILE A 83 11.25 -13.69 4.23
CA ILE A 83 12.26 -14.40 3.42
C ILE A 83 13.15 -13.37 2.75
N THR A 84 14.43 -13.44 3.09
CA THR A 84 15.48 -12.65 2.44
C THR A 84 16.07 -13.44 1.28
N THR A 85 15.94 -12.89 0.07
CA THR A 85 16.68 -13.36 -1.11
C THR A 85 18.01 -12.60 -1.17
N THR A 86 19.10 -13.32 -0.95
CA THR A 86 20.47 -12.81 -1.11
C THR A 86 20.80 -12.70 -2.60
N THR A 87 21.54 -11.66 -2.98
CA THR A 87 22.10 -11.53 -4.33
C THR A 87 23.61 -11.48 -4.26
N GLU A 88 24.28 -12.03 -5.27
CA GLU A 88 25.73 -11.94 -5.43
C GLU A 88 26.15 -10.63 -6.11
N ASP A 89 25.23 -9.96 -6.82
CA ASP A 89 25.46 -8.72 -7.56
C ASP A 89 25.45 -7.46 -6.68
N THR A 90 25.40 -7.61 -5.35
CA THR A 90 25.42 -6.47 -4.43
C THR A 90 26.76 -5.72 -4.51
N TYR A 91 26.71 -4.40 -4.56
CA TYR A 91 27.90 -3.56 -4.70
C TYR A 91 28.68 -3.34 -3.40
N TYR A 92 28.03 -3.42 -2.24
CA TYR A 92 28.67 -3.05 -0.97
C TYR A 92 28.22 -3.85 0.28
N LEU A 93 27.24 -4.74 0.15
CA LEU A 93 26.67 -5.50 1.29
C LEU A 93 26.91 -7.02 1.18
N LYS A 94 27.97 -7.44 0.48
CA LYS A 94 28.29 -8.86 0.29
C LYS A 94 28.35 -9.59 1.65
N GLY A 95 27.55 -10.65 1.79
CA GLY A 95 27.45 -11.44 3.01
C GLY A 95 26.61 -10.82 4.14
N GLN A 96 25.98 -9.66 3.92
CA GLN A 96 25.24 -8.93 4.95
C GLN A 96 23.72 -8.90 4.72
N SER A 97 23.20 -9.71 3.79
CA SER A 97 21.78 -9.72 3.41
C SER A 97 20.79 -9.88 4.57
N THR A 98 21.14 -10.67 5.58
CA THR A 98 20.28 -10.87 6.76
C THR A 98 20.34 -9.71 7.74
N SER A 99 21.33 -8.82 7.68
CA SER A 99 21.45 -7.66 8.57
C SER A 99 21.02 -6.36 7.90
N TYR A 100 21.28 -6.22 6.59
CA TYR A 100 21.03 -4.99 5.83
C TYR A 100 20.36 -5.34 4.49
N PRO A 101 19.08 -5.77 4.50
CA PRO A 101 18.27 -5.78 3.28
C PRO A 101 18.14 -4.35 2.73
N THR A 102 18.00 -4.23 1.41
CA THR A 102 17.90 -2.91 0.74
C THR A 102 16.60 -2.72 -0.04
N ALA A 103 15.80 -3.77 -0.19
CA ALA A 103 14.49 -3.71 -0.80
C ALA A 103 13.51 -4.64 -0.07
N LEU A 104 12.29 -4.17 0.17
CA LEU A 104 11.14 -4.99 0.53
C LEU A 104 10.20 -5.02 -0.67
N LEU A 105 9.67 -6.20 -0.98
CA LEU A 105 8.77 -6.42 -2.10
C LEU A 105 7.54 -7.18 -1.62
N ASP A 106 6.37 -6.59 -1.87
CA ASP A 106 5.08 -7.25 -1.70
C ASP A 106 4.40 -7.50 -3.05
N PHE A 107 3.92 -8.72 -3.28
CA PHE A 107 3.11 -9.09 -4.43
C PHE A 107 1.63 -8.93 -4.06
N ASP A 108 1.03 -7.81 -4.45
CA ASP A 108 -0.35 -7.44 -4.14
C ASP A 108 -1.29 -7.98 -5.24
N GLY A 109 -1.79 -9.20 -5.04
CA GLY A 109 -2.71 -9.84 -5.99
C GLY A 109 -2.05 -10.46 -7.22
N ASN A 110 -0.72 -10.46 -7.32
CA ASN A 110 0.10 -10.93 -8.45
C ASN A 110 0.19 -9.94 -9.62
N GLU A 111 -0.85 -9.16 -9.94
CA GLU A 111 -0.78 -8.15 -11.02
C GLU A 111 -0.37 -6.75 -10.52
N ARG A 112 -0.19 -6.58 -9.21
CA ARG A 112 0.44 -5.40 -8.60
C ARG A 112 1.59 -5.83 -7.72
N ALA A 113 2.55 -4.92 -7.55
CA ALA A 113 3.62 -5.10 -6.58
C ALA A 113 3.96 -3.79 -5.91
N SER A 114 4.31 -3.85 -4.63
CA SER A 114 4.76 -2.70 -3.86
C SER A 114 6.23 -2.86 -3.52
N ILE A 115 7.05 -1.86 -3.85
CA ILE A 115 8.47 -1.81 -3.56
C ILE A 115 8.74 -0.75 -2.49
N HIS A 116 9.48 -1.12 -1.46
CA HIS A 116 10.03 -0.21 -0.47
C HIS A 116 11.55 -0.34 -0.52
N LEU A 117 12.26 0.76 -0.84
CA LEU A 117 13.71 0.77 -0.92
C LEU A 117 14.30 1.36 0.36
N ARG A 118 15.48 0.87 0.76
CA ARG A 118 16.20 1.48 1.89
C ARG A 118 16.52 2.93 1.55
N ASP A 119 16.45 3.84 2.51
CA ASP A 119 16.78 5.26 2.34
C ASP A 119 18.17 5.38 1.68
N SER A 120 18.21 6.04 0.52
CA SER A 120 19.43 6.23 -0.24
C SER A 120 20.52 6.98 0.55
N ASP A 121 20.16 7.87 1.47
CA ASP A 121 21.15 8.56 2.31
C ASP A 121 21.79 7.59 3.33
N LEU A 122 21.05 6.61 3.83
CA LEU A 122 21.60 5.53 4.66
C LEU A 122 22.52 4.61 3.86
N ASN A 123 22.28 4.42 2.55
CA ASN A 123 23.23 3.73 1.68
C ASN A 123 24.53 4.52 1.55
N VAL A 124 24.43 5.83 1.29
CA VAL A 124 25.60 6.72 1.17
C VAL A 124 26.44 6.71 2.44
N LEU A 125 25.82 6.89 3.61
CA LEU A 125 26.52 6.86 4.90
C LEU A 125 27.22 5.51 5.13
N HIS A 126 26.54 4.40 4.83
CA HIS A 126 27.12 3.05 4.98
C HIS A 126 28.33 2.87 4.05
N ILE A 127 28.19 3.19 2.76
CA ILE A 127 29.27 3.06 1.78
C ILE A 127 30.47 3.92 2.17
N LEU A 128 30.25 5.20 2.51
CA LEU A 128 31.33 6.12 2.89
C LEU A 128 32.05 5.66 4.17
N LEU A 129 31.32 5.18 5.18
CA LEU A 129 31.92 4.64 6.40
C LEU A 129 32.79 3.41 6.11
N GLN A 130 32.31 2.48 5.29
CA GLN A 130 33.12 1.33 4.84
C GLN A 130 34.39 1.78 4.11
N GLN A 131 34.31 2.81 3.25
CA GLN A 131 35.50 3.32 2.57
C GLN A 131 36.49 4.00 3.52
N LEU A 132 36.00 4.76 4.50
CA LEU A 132 36.84 5.40 5.52
C LEU A 132 37.55 4.36 6.41
N GLN A 133 36.96 3.19 6.62
CA GLN A 133 37.58 2.07 7.33
C GLN A 133 38.69 1.36 6.54
N ARG A 134 38.80 1.60 5.22
CA ARG A 134 39.88 1.02 4.42
C ARG A 134 41.21 1.72 4.71
N LYS A 135 42.22 0.93 5.08
CA LYS A 135 43.60 1.40 5.24
C LYS A 135 44.22 1.92 3.93
N SER A 136 43.73 1.45 2.78
CA SER A 136 44.25 1.81 1.46
C SER A 136 43.74 3.14 0.90
N LEU A 137 42.82 3.84 1.58
CA LEU A 137 42.29 5.12 1.10
C LEU A 137 43.32 6.24 1.33
N LYS A 138 43.76 6.89 0.25
CA LYS A 138 44.78 7.96 0.26
C LYS A 138 44.28 9.19 1.02
N GLU A 139 45.18 9.90 1.70
CA GLU A 139 44.82 11.01 2.62
C GLU A 139 43.99 12.15 2.01
N PRO A 140 44.31 12.71 0.82
CA PRO A 140 43.47 13.76 0.23
C PRO A 140 42.03 13.28 -0.05
N LEU A 141 41.88 12.04 -0.51
CA LEU A 141 40.59 11.42 -0.76
C LEU A 141 39.88 11.07 0.56
N ARG A 142 40.61 10.63 1.58
CA ARG A 142 40.06 10.35 2.92
C ARG A 142 39.42 11.60 3.52
N GLY A 143 40.05 12.76 3.39
CA GLY A 143 39.47 14.05 3.79
C GLY A 143 38.16 14.36 3.08
N ALA A 144 38.14 14.27 1.75
CA ALA A 144 36.94 14.52 0.94
C ALA A 144 35.78 13.55 1.26
N VAL A 145 36.08 12.27 1.48
CA VAL A 145 35.10 11.24 1.86
C VAL A 145 34.55 11.49 3.26
N LYS A 146 35.40 11.89 4.22
CA LYS A 146 34.99 12.26 5.57
C LYS A 146 34.03 13.45 5.55
N GLU A 147 34.35 14.49 4.78
CA GLU A 147 33.45 15.65 4.66
C GLU A 147 32.14 15.27 3.97
N ALA A 148 32.18 14.44 2.92
CA ALA A 148 30.95 13.94 2.29
C ALA A 148 30.07 13.16 3.26
N PHE A 149 30.65 12.33 4.14
CA PHE A 149 29.92 11.59 5.16
C PHE A 149 29.18 12.52 6.12
N PHE A 150 29.88 13.54 6.66
CA PHE A 150 29.25 14.49 7.58
C PHE A 150 28.26 15.42 6.88
N ARG A 151 28.50 15.82 5.62
CA ARG A 151 27.52 16.56 4.83
C ARG A 151 26.21 15.77 4.63
N THR A 152 26.30 14.47 4.36
CA THR A 152 25.11 13.61 4.26
C THR A 152 24.39 13.47 5.61
N LEU A 153 25.16 13.32 6.71
CA LEU A 153 24.58 13.25 8.06
C LEU A 153 23.88 14.57 8.45
N ASP A 154 24.54 15.71 8.26
CA ASP A 154 24.02 17.03 8.62
C ASP A 154 22.74 17.36 7.86
N LYS A 155 22.63 16.95 6.59
CA LYS A 155 21.40 17.08 5.80
C LYS A 155 20.19 16.43 6.47
N ARG A 156 20.39 15.35 7.24
CA ARG A 156 19.34 14.56 7.89
C ARG A 156 19.21 14.82 9.39
N ALA A 157 20.25 15.37 10.01
CA ALA A 157 20.38 15.52 11.46
C ALA A 157 19.14 16.13 12.12
N ALA A 158 18.67 17.28 11.62
CA ALA A 158 17.52 17.98 12.22
C ALA A 158 16.23 17.13 12.24
N LYS A 159 15.93 16.42 11.15
CA LYS A 159 14.77 15.52 11.08
C LYS A 159 14.95 14.31 11.98
N TRP A 160 16.12 13.68 11.94
CA TRP A 160 16.39 12.49 12.76
C TRP A 160 16.45 12.79 14.26
N GLU A 161 16.91 13.97 14.67
CA GLU A 161 16.83 14.44 16.05
C GLU A 161 15.38 14.64 16.50
N TYR A 162 14.55 15.25 15.65
CA TYR A 162 13.11 15.38 15.90
C TYR A 162 12.44 14.01 16.06
N ASP A 163 12.68 13.09 15.13
CA ASP A 163 12.12 11.74 15.18
C ASP A 163 12.65 10.93 16.37
N PHE A 164 13.92 11.11 16.75
CA PHE A 164 14.51 10.49 17.94
C PHE A 164 13.79 10.93 19.20
N ILE A 165 13.56 12.24 19.37
CA ILE A 165 12.85 12.78 20.54
C ILE A 165 11.43 12.23 20.59
N LYS A 166 10.70 12.26 19.47
CA LYS A 166 9.32 11.75 19.40
C LYS A 166 9.21 10.27 19.67
N LEU A 167 10.04 9.46 19.02
CA LEU A 167 10.03 8.02 19.24
C LEU A 167 10.43 7.67 20.68
N LYS A 168 11.32 8.44 21.31
CA LYS A 168 11.66 8.24 22.74
C LYS A 168 10.46 8.52 23.67
N GLU A 169 9.69 9.57 23.41
CA GLU A 169 8.44 9.85 24.15
C GLU A 169 7.42 8.71 23.95
N GLU A 170 7.22 8.30 22.70
CA GLU A 170 6.36 7.18 22.28
C GLU A 170 6.76 5.86 23.00
N MET A 171 8.05 5.53 23.05
CA MET A 171 8.56 4.35 23.76
C MET A 171 8.36 4.43 25.28
N GLY A 172 8.46 5.62 25.86
CA GLY A 172 8.14 5.82 27.27
C GLY A 172 6.68 5.48 27.61
N ALA A 173 5.73 5.85 26.73
CA ALA A 173 4.33 5.48 26.88
C ALA A 173 4.11 3.96 26.67
N LEU A 174 4.78 3.36 25.67
CA LEU A 174 4.73 1.91 25.46
C LEU A 174 5.22 1.13 26.68
N HIS A 175 6.32 1.57 27.31
CA HIS A 175 6.86 0.97 28.52
C HIS A 175 5.85 0.95 29.67
N ARG A 176 5.20 2.09 29.94
CA ARG A 176 4.18 2.21 30.99
C ARG A 176 2.97 1.33 30.68
N TRP A 177 2.50 1.35 29.43
CA TRP A 177 1.42 0.47 28.99
C TRP A 177 1.75 -1.01 29.20
N ILE A 178 2.97 -1.45 28.87
CA ILE A 178 3.44 -2.82 29.11
C ILE A 178 3.37 -3.16 30.61
N ALA A 179 3.80 -2.24 31.48
CA ALA A 179 3.74 -2.45 32.94
C ALA A 179 2.29 -2.61 33.44
N GLU A 180 1.36 -1.82 32.93
CA GLU A 180 -0.07 -1.95 33.23
C GLU A 180 -0.64 -3.29 32.75
N GLN A 181 -0.34 -3.69 31.51
CA GLN A 181 -0.82 -4.97 30.97
C GLN A 181 -0.26 -6.17 31.75
N ARG A 182 0.99 -6.08 32.23
CA ARG A 182 1.57 -7.11 33.11
C ARG A 182 0.78 -7.28 34.40
N ALA A 183 0.34 -6.18 35.02
CA ALA A 183 -0.48 -6.24 36.23
C ALA A 183 -1.85 -6.85 35.95
N ILE A 184 -2.48 -6.51 34.82
CA ILE A 184 -3.75 -7.11 34.37
C ILE A 184 -3.60 -8.61 34.18
N ILE A 185 -2.58 -9.06 33.43
CA ILE A 185 -2.34 -10.48 33.16
C ILE A 185 -2.02 -11.25 34.45
N ALA A 186 -1.25 -10.66 35.36
CA ALA A 186 -0.97 -11.28 36.66
C ALA A 186 -2.23 -11.48 37.51
N GLY A 187 -3.24 -10.61 37.35
CA GLY A 187 -4.54 -10.71 38.01
C GLY A 187 -5.54 -11.67 37.34
N GLN A 188 -5.23 -12.22 36.15
CA GLN A 188 -6.14 -13.13 35.45
C GLN A 188 -6.23 -14.50 36.15
N PRO A 189 -7.40 -15.17 36.08
CA PRO A 189 -7.56 -16.50 36.66
C PRO A 189 -6.69 -17.54 35.94
N LYS A 190 -6.08 -18.44 36.71
CA LYS A 190 -5.25 -19.54 36.18
C LYS A 190 -6.07 -20.68 35.58
N LYS A 191 -7.37 -20.77 35.93
CA LYS A 191 -8.33 -21.73 35.41
C LYS A 191 -9.61 -20.97 35.07
N TRP A 192 -10.14 -21.24 33.89
CA TRP A 192 -11.37 -20.61 33.38
C TRP A 192 -12.53 -21.58 33.56
N THR A 193 -13.69 -21.09 34.00
CA THR A 193 -14.88 -21.93 34.09
C THR A 193 -15.50 -22.12 32.70
N LYS A 194 -16.48 -23.03 32.59
CA LYS A 194 -17.24 -23.17 31.36
C LYS A 194 -18.02 -21.89 31.04
N GLU A 195 -18.61 -21.24 32.05
CA GLU A 195 -19.29 -19.95 31.84
C GLU A 195 -18.34 -18.86 31.35
N ASP A 196 -17.08 -18.84 31.82
CA ASP A 196 -16.07 -17.90 31.32
C ASP A 196 -15.72 -18.14 29.85
N SER A 197 -15.59 -19.40 29.46
CA SER A 197 -15.26 -19.79 28.08
C SER A 197 -16.43 -19.54 27.13
N ASP A 198 -17.66 -19.86 27.56
CA ASP A 198 -18.87 -19.58 26.81
C ASP A 198 -19.10 -18.06 26.65
N ALA A 199 -18.64 -17.25 27.62
CA ALA A 199 -18.62 -15.79 27.56
C ALA A 199 -17.39 -15.20 26.84
N GLY A 200 -16.41 -16.02 26.42
CA GLY A 200 -15.21 -15.59 25.69
C GLY A 200 -14.12 -14.89 26.51
N ARG A 201 -14.23 -14.87 27.85
CA ARG A 201 -13.27 -14.16 28.72
C ARG A 201 -11.87 -14.77 28.68
N ASP A 202 -11.76 -16.07 28.48
CA ASP A 202 -10.47 -16.77 28.32
C ASP A 202 -9.75 -16.37 27.02
N LEU A 203 -10.51 -16.14 25.95
CA LEU A 203 -10.00 -15.67 24.67
C LEU A 203 -9.52 -14.22 24.78
N ASP A 204 -10.25 -13.36 25.49
CA ASP A 204 -9.82 -11.97 25.74
C ASP A 204 -8.52 -11.90 26.54
N ALA A 205 -8.39 -12.71 27.58
CA ALA A 205 -7.15 -12.84 28.34
C ALA A 205 -5.96 -13.26 27.46
N ARG A 206 -6.17 -14.21 26.54
CA ARG A 206 -5.15 -14.61 25.56
C ARG A 206 -4.79 -13.49 24.60
N ARG A 207 -5.76 -12.70 24.13
CA ARG A 207 -5.51 -11.53 23.25
C ARG A 207 -4.65 -10.48 23.96
N VAL A 208 -4.97 -10.15 25.21
CA VAL A 208 -4.18 -9.21 26.02
C VAL A 208 -2.73 -9.70 26.17
N SER A 209 -2.55 -11.00 26.48
CA SER A 209 -1.23 -11.61 26.58
C SER A 209 -0.45 -11.55 25.26
N ALA A 210 -1.11 -11.84 24.14
CA ALA A 210 -0.50 -11.77 22.82
C ALA A 210 -0.09 -10.34 22.43
N HIS A 211 -0.95 -9.34 22.71
CA HIS A 211 -0.64 -7.92 22.46
C HIS A 211 0.55 -7.45 23.31
N MET A 212 0.61 -7.83 24.59
CA MET A 212 1.75 -7.51 25.45
C MET A 212 3.05 -8.12 24.93
N ASN A 213 3.04 -9.40 24.50
CA ASN A 213 4.23 -10.05 23.95
C ASN A 213 4.71 -9.36 22.66
N SER A 214 3.79 -8.92 21.79
CA SER A 214 4.12 -8.12 20.61
C SER A 214 4.77 -6.79 21.01
N ALA A 215 4.18 -6.08 21.98
CA ALA A 215 4.70 -4.81 22.47
C ALA A 215 6.10 -4.93 23.11
N LEU A 216 6.37 -6.01 23.84
CA LEU A 216 7.70 -6.29 24.38
C LEU A 216 8.75 -6.50 23.29
N SER A 217 8.40 -7.22 22.22
CA SER A 217 9.29 -7.37 21.07
C SER A 217 9.55 -6.05 20.37
N ASP A 218 8.54 -5.20 20.26
CA ASP A 218 8.65 -3.88 19.64
C ASP A 218 9.53 -2.95 20.46
N GLU A 219 9.25 -2.83 21.77
CA GLU A 219 10.01 -2.00 22.70
C GLU A 219 11.51 -2.34 22.66
N LEU A 220 11.87 -3.62 22.63
CA LEU A 220 13.26 -4.06 22.52
C LEU A 220 13.91 -3.55 21.22
N LYS A 221 13.26 -3.77 20.07
CA LYS A 221 13.78 -3.40 18.74
C LYS A 221 13.91 -1.89 18.58
N TYR A 222 12.89 -1.13 18.98
CA TYR A 222 12.91 0.33 18.88
C TYR A 222 13.86 0.97 19.89
N THR A 223 14.07 0.37 21.07
CA THR A 223 15.12 0.80 22.01
C THR A 223 16.52 0.62 21.40
N GLU A 224 16.78 -0.51 20.74
CA GLU A 224 18.05 -0.74 20.04
C GLU A 224 18.24 0.24 18.87
N TYR A 225 17.17 0.51 18.12
CA TYR A 225 17.18 1.52 17.06
C TYR A 225 17.50 2.92 17.61
N LEU A 226 16.83 3.36 18.69
CA LEU A 226 17.08 4.65 19.33
C LEU A 226 18.54 4.78 19.80
N ARG A 227 19.11 3.73 20.40
CA ARG A 227 20.54 3.70 20.77
C ARG A 227 21.42 3.94 19.54
N THR A 228 21.15 3.22 18.46
CA THR A 228 21.95 3.29 17.23
C THR A 228 21.85 4.67 16.57
N LEU A 229 20.64 5.24 16.50
CA LEU A 229 20.42 6.59 15.98
C LEU A 229 21.09 7.65 16.84
N SER A 230 21.01 7.53 18.17
CA SER A 230 21.70 8.42 19.10
C SER A 230 23.21 8.41 18.89
N ASN A 231 23.81 7.23 18.72
CA ASN A 231 25.24 7.11 18.43
C ASN A 231 25.62 7.79 17.11
N LEU A 232 24.82 7.61 16.06
CA LEU A 232 25.04 8.24 14.75
C LEU A 232 25.00 9.78 14.85
N LEU A 233 23.97 10.33 15.52
CA LEU A 233 23.81 11.78 15.72
C LEU A 233 24.87 12.37 16.66
N SER A 234 25.49 11.55 17.51
CA SER A 234 26.55 11.97 18.44
C SER A 234 27.93 12.03 17.79
N LEU A 235 28.09 11.59 16.54
CA LEU A 235 29.37 11.68 15.84
C LEU A 235 29.78 13.15 15.65
N ARG A 236 31.06 13.45 15.87
CA ARG A 236 31.65 14.79 15.74
C ARG A 236 32.84 14.75 14.80
N ARG A 237 32.95 15.75 13.91
CA ARG A 237 33.98 15.81 12.87
C ARG A 237 35.39 15.74 13.45
N GLU A 238 35.62 16.39 14.58
CA GLU A 238 36.93 16.62 15.19
C GLU A 238 37.49 15.34 15.83
N SER A 239 36.62 14.52 16.43
CA SER A 239 36.99 13.27 17.12
C SER A 239 36.67 12.01 16.32
N PHE A 240 36.17 12.15 15.09
CA PHE A 240 35.77 11.03 14.24
C PHE A 240 36.96 10.19 13.80
N ASP A 241 37.03 8.98 14.36
CA ASP A 241 37.95 7.91 13.99
C ASP A 241 37.17 6.71 13.42
N PRO A 242 37.10 6.54 12.10
CA PRO A 242 36.29 5.49 11.46
C PRO A 242 36.76 4.08 11.83
N SER A 243 38.04 3.90 12.21
CA SER A 243 38.59 2.58 12.53
C SER A 243 38.07 2.01 13.85
N LYS A 244 37.55 2.86 14.74
CA LYS A 244 37.00 2.48 16.05
C LYS A 244 35.49 2.32 16.05
N ILE A 245 34.83 2.70 14.96
CA ILE A 245 33.37 2.67 14.85
C ILE A 245 32.96 1.34 14.25
N LYS A 246 32.08 0.60 14.93
CA LYS A 246 31.38 -0.54 14.31
C LYS A 246 30.16 -0.02 13.55
N ILE A 247 29.94 -0.57 12.36
CA ILE A 247 28.84 -0.11 11.49
C ILE A 247 27.49 -0.31 12.19
N GLU A 248 27.28 -1.45 12.84
CA GLU A 248 26.06 -1.80 13.54
C GLU A 248 25.76 -0.91 14.76
N ASP A 249 26.74 -0.18 15.27
CA ASP A 249 26.54 0.75 16.38
C ASP A 249 26.04 2.12 15.93
N VAL A 250 26.13 2.44 14.63
CA VAL A 250 25.69 3.72 14.05
C VAL A 250 24.72 3.58 12.87
N ILE A 251 24.55 2.37 12.33
CA ILE A 251 23.60 2.05 11.26
C ILE A 251 22.81 0.82 11.69
N ALA A 252 21.55 1.04 12.03
CA ALA A 252 20.67 0.00 12.58
C ALA A 252 20.43 -1.12 11.57
N LYS A 253 20.58 -2.36 12.02
CA LYS A 253 20.23 -3.55 11.23
C LYS A 253 18.73 -3.58 10.95
N HIS A 254 18.35 -4.08 9.78
CA HIS A 254 16.97 -4.18 9.28
C HIS A 254 16.23 -2.84 9.11
N ALA A 255 16.82 -1.71 9.50
CA ALA A 255 16.21 -0.41 9.33
C ALA A 255 16.27 0.00 7.85
N MET A 256 15.09 0.24 7.28
CA MET A 256 14.96 0.77 5.93
C MET A 256 15.14 2.30 5.90
N GLY A 257 14.90 3.01 7.01
CA GLY A 257 14.99 4.48 7.06
C GLY A 257 13.66 5.16 6.72
N ASP A 258 13.72 6.44 6.37
CA ASP A 258 12.53 7.16 5.86
C ASP A 258 12.31 6.86 4.37
N HIS A 259 11.13 7.23 3.86
CA HIS A 259 10.82 7.21 2.43
C HIS A 259 11.83 7.95 1.57
N ASN A 260 12.06 7.37 0.39
CA ASN A 260 12.84 8.04 -0.64
C ASN A 260 11.99 9.10 -1.33
N SER A 261 12.57 10.30 -1.50
CA SER A 261 11.94 11.34 -2.32
C SER A 261 12.06 10.98 -3.82
N ILE A 262 11.33 11.69 -4.68
CA ILE A 262 11.40 11.51 -6.14
C ILE A 262 12.85 11.65 -6.62
N TYR A 263 13.57 12.68 -6.15
CA TYR A 263 14.99 12.89 -6.49
C TYR A 263 15.84 11.67 -6.13
N LYS A 264 15.62 11.08 -4.95
CA LYS A 264 16.35 9.88 -4.52
C LYS A 264 16.01 8.67 -5.38
N LEU A 265 14.75 8.47 -5.77
CA LEU A 265 14.35 7.35 -6.63
C LEU A 265 14.85 7.49 -8.08
N GLN A 266 15.05 8.73 -8.55
CA GLN A 266 15.69 9.04 -9.84
C GLN A 266 17.22 8.92 -9.80
N ASN A 267 17.83 9.01 -8.61
CA ASN A 267 19.29 9.06 -8.42
C ASN A 267 19.76 8.10 -7.33
N TYR A 268 19.14 6.92 -7.25
CA TYR A 268 19.27 6.06 -6.07
C TYR A 268 20.65 5.44 -5.99
N VAL A 269 21.35 5.63 -4.87
CA VAL A 269 22.72 5.16 -4.70
C VAL A 269 22.72 3.68 -4.31
N VAL A 270 23.33 2.86 -5.17
CA VAL A 270 23.43 1.41 -4.98
C VAL A 270 24.84 0.93 -4.62
N GLY A 271 25.86 1.75 -4.85
CA GLY A 271 27.25 1.37 -4.63
C GLY A 271 28.26 2.40 -5.15
N ILE A 272 29.55 2.05 -5.09
CA ILE A 272 30.62 2.87 -5.68
C ILE A 272 30.61 2.69 -7.20
N ALA A 273 30.84 3.78 -7.94
CA ALA A 273 30.94 3.74 -9.39
C ALA A 273 32.14 2.88 -9.85
N PRO A 274 32.13 2.30 -11.06
CA PRO A 274 33.26 1.53 -11.58
C PRO A 274 34.59 2.30 -11.60
N GLY A 275 34.54 3.64 -11.79
CA GLY A 275 35.71 4.51 -11.73
C GLY A 275 36.23 4.81 -10.32
N GLY A 276 35.58 4.30 -9.28
CA GLY A 276 35.92 4.57 -7.88
C GLY A 276 35.47 5.96 -7.41
N LEU A 277 35.93 6.33 -6.22
CA LEU A 277 35.67 7.64 -5.62
C LEU A 277 36.53 8.71 -6.31
N GLN A 278 35.91 9.82 -6.72
CA GLN A 278 36.54 10.90 -7.46
C GLN A 278 36.34 12.23 -6.73
N VAL A 279 37.33 13.12 -6.85
CA VAL A 279 37.26 14.47 -6.31
C VAL A 279 37.04 15.49 -7.43
N THR A 280 36.31 16.56 -7.13
CA THR A 280 36.15 17.73 -7.99
C THR A 280 37.40 18.62 -7.96
N GLY A 281 37.44 19.64 -8.82
CA GLY A 281 38.58 20.58 -8.89
C GLY A 281 38.82 21.39 -7.62
N ASP A 282 37.81 21.53 -6.75
CA ASP A 282 37.90 22.18 -5.44
C ASP A 282 38.33 21.22 -4.31
N GLY A 283 38.62 19.95 -4.62
CA GLY A 283 39.04 18.93 -3.66
C GLY A 283 37.90 18.25 -2.90
N SER A 284 36.64 18.62 -3.12
CA SER A 284 35.49 17.93 -2.52
C SER A 284 35.17 16.61 -3.27
N LEU A 285 34.39 15.72 -2.65
CA LEU A 285 34.00 14.45 -3.29
C LEU A 285 32.94 14.71 -4.38
N ASP A 286 33.21 14.30 -5.61
CA ASP A 286 32.27 14.31 -6.73
C ASP A 286 31.26 13.17 -6.53
N LEU A 287 30.11 13.47 -5.91
CA LEU A 287 29.10 12.46 -5.62
C LEU A 287 28.56 11.81 -6.90
N GLU A 288 28.35 12.59 -7.97
CA GLU A 288 27.82 12.11 -9.25
C GLU A 288 28.72 11.05 -9.87
N LYS A 289 30.03 11.30 -9.92
CA LYS A 289 30.99 10.34 -10.50
C LYS A 289 31.43 9.24 -9.54
N SER A 290 31.31 9.44 -8.23
CA SER A 290 31.79 8.49 -7.22
C SER A 290 30.85 7.32 -6.97
N PHE A 291 29.55 7.47 -7.24
CA PHE A 291 28.53 6.47 -6.91
C PHE A 291 27.84 5.94 -8.16
N LYS A 292 27.59 4.62 -8.15
CA LYS A 292 26.66 4.00 -9.08
C LYS A 292 25.24 4.34 -8.64
N ARG A 293 24.45 4.83 -9.59
CA ARG A 293 23.05 5.19 -9.41
C ARG A 293 22.13 4.37 -10.28
N VAL A 294 20.89 4.24 -9.82
CA VAL A 294 19.78 3.66 -10.58
C VAL A 294 18.65 4.67 -10.58
N ASP A 295 18.11 4.97 -11.76
CA ASP A 295 16.81 5.63 -11.90
C ASP A 295 15.74 4.54 -11.97
N TYR A 296 14.99 4.35 -10.88
CA TYR A 296 13.99 3.28 -10.83
C TYR A 296 12.81 3.53 -11.78
N PHE A 297 12.50 4.78 -12.11
CA PHE A 297 11.40 5.06 -13.05
C PHE A 297 11.78 4.59 -14.45
N SER A 298 12.97 4.96 -14.92
CA SER A 298 13.50 4.53 -16.20
C SER A 298 13.72 3.01 -16.24
N LEU A 299 14.37 2.43 -15.23
CA LEU A 299 14.60 0.98 -15.14
C LEU A 299 13.30 0.16 -15.24
N LEU A 300 12.27 0.56 -14.50
CA LEU A 300 11.00 -0.18 -14.45
C LEU A 300 10.18 0.00 -15.72
N HIS A 301 10.20 1.17 -16.34
CA HIS A 301 9.51 1.42 -17.62
C HIS A 301 10.19 0.74 -18.82
N GLU A 302 11.52 0.64 -18.79
CA GLU A 302 12.32 0.02 -19.84
C GLU A 302 12.40 -1.50 -19.70
N ALA A 303 11.96 -2.04 -18.56
CA ALA A 303 11.86 -3.48 -18.36
C ALA A 303 11.10 -4.14 -19.52
N ALA A 304 11.75 -5.12 -20.15
CA ALA A 304 11.19 -5.87 -21.26
C ALA A 304 11.73 -7.29 -21.25
N VAL A 305 10.89 -8.26 -21.62
CA VAL A 305 11.34 -9.62 -21.86
C VAL A 305 11.89 -9.76 -23.28
N ARG A 306 12.97 -10.52 -23.42
CA ARG A 306 13.61 -10.79 -24.72
C ARG A 306 13.01 -11.97 -25.47
N ASN A 307 12.21 -12.80 -24.79
CA ASN A 307 11.54 -13.94 -25.42
C ASN A 307 10.37 -13.48 -26.28
N ASN A 308 10.02 -14.28 -27.30
CA ASN A 308 8.80 -14.08 -28.07
C ASN A 308 7.59 -14.21 -27.14
N VAL A 309 6.93 -13.09 -26.90
CA VAL A 309 5.61 -13.07 -26.27
C VAL A 309 4.56 -13.53 -27.28
N GLN A 310 3.49 -14.13 -26.79
CA GLN A 310 2.36 -14.53 -27.61
C GLN A 310 1.68 -13.31 -28.28
N PRO A 311 1.00 -13.50 -29.42
CA PRO A 311 0.27 -12.42 -30.08
C PRO A 311 -0.69 -11.70 -29.12
N GLY A 312 -0.71 -10.36 -29.18
CA GLY A 312 -1.57 -9.52 -28.36
C GLY A 312 -1.05 -9.23 -26.94
N VAL A 313 0.05 -9.86 -26.50
CA VAL A 313 0.69 -9.56 -25.21
C VAL A 313 1.91 -8.68 -25.44
N SER A 314 2.01 -7.60 -24.67
CA SER A 314 3.19 -6.72 -24.68
C SER A 314 4.44 -7.46 -24.20
N ASN A 315 5.60 -7.18 -24.77
CA ASN A 315 6.88 -7.65 -24.20
C ASN A 315 7.33 -6.81 -22.99
N LYS A 316 6.61 -5.74 -22.66
CA LYS A 316 6.81 -4.95 -21.44
C LYS A 316 5.90 -5.49 -20.32
N PRO A 317 6.47 -6.05 -19.23
CA PRO A 317 5.69 -6.62 -18.15
C PRO A 317 5.06 -5.59 -17.22
N ILE A 318 5.61 -4.37 -17.17
CA ILE A 318 5.12 -3.27 -16.34
C ILE A 318 4.39 -2.27 -17.23
N ASP A 319 3.19 -1.87 -16.83
CA ASP A 319 2.41 -0.85 -17.53
C ASP A 319 2.77 0.56 -17.04
N PHE A 320 2.66 0.78 -15.73
CA PHE A 320 3.09 2.01 -15.09
C PHE A 320 3.51 1.80 -13.64
N THR A 321 4.23 2.81 -13.13
CA THR A 321 4.61 2.94 -11.72
C THR A 321 3.82 4.07 -11.07
N GLY A 322 3.24 3.84 -9.91
CA GLY A 322 2.52 4.82 -9.10
C GLY A 322 3.28 5.13 -7.80
N LEU A 323 3.22 6.38 -7.35
CA LEU A 323 3.66 6.76 -6.00
C LEU A 323 2.92 7.99 -5.50
N ARG A 324 2.95 8.18 -4.18
CA ARG A 324 2.40 9.37 -3.53
C ARG A 324 3.45 10.47 -3.45
N ILE A 325 3.06 11.70 -3.74
CA ILE A 325 3.89 12.90 -3.61
C ILE A 325 3.40 13.71 -2.41
N PRO A 326 4.24 13.99 -1.41
CA PRO A 326 3.85 14.84 -0.29
C PRO A 326 3.30 16.19 -0.79
N ARG A 327 2.10 16.56 -0.35
CA ARG A 327 1.42 17.78 -0.79
C ARG A 327 2.31 19.02 -0.63
N ALA A 328 3.03 19.10 0.48
CA ALA A 328 3.92 20.22 0.77
C ALA A 328 5.06 20.40 -0.26
N GLU A 329 5.50 19.31 -0.91
CA GLU A 329 6.61 19.35 -1.88
C GLU A 329 6.16 19.81 -3.27
N ILE A 330 4.91 19.53 -3.66
CA ILE A 330 4.39 19.84 -5.01
C ILE A 330 3.49 21.07 -5.05
N ALA A 331 2.99 21.56 -3.92
CA ALA A 331 2.02 22.66 -3.85
C ALA A 331 2.48 23.92 -4.61
N SER A 332 3.77 24.27 -4.56
CA SER A 332 4.34 25.42 -5.28
C SER A 332 4.34 25.27 -6.81
N SER A 333 4.25 24.04 -7.30
CA SER A 333 4.24 23.70 -8.73
C SER A 333 2.83 23.60 -9.31
N LEU A 334 1.79 23.71 -8.48
CA LEU A 334 0.39 23.61 -8.87
C LEU A 334 -0.26 25.01 -8.86
N SER A 335 -1.04 25.32 -9.91
CA SER A 335 -1.90 26.50 -9.90
C SER A 335 -2.99 26.40 -8.81
N SER A 336 -3.63 27.52 -8.48
CA SER A 336 -4.64 27.57 -7.42
C SER A 336 -5.84 26.64 -7.67
N ASP A 337 -6.23 26.42 -8.92
CA ASP A 337 -7.34 25.52 -9.31
C ASP A 337 -6.95 24.02 -9.31
N LEU A 338 -5.65 23.74 -9.25
CA LEU A 338 -5.05 22.40 -9.22
C LEU A 338 -4.57 22.00 -7.82
N GLN A 339 -4.79 22.83 -6.80
CA GLN A 339 -4.41 22.48 -5.44
C GLN A 339 -5.17 21.22 -4.97
N SER A 340 -4.41 20.25 -4.49
CA SER A 340 -4.91 19.01 -3.89
C SER A 340 -4.99 19.18 -2.37
N GLU A 341 -6.04 18.64 -1.75
CA GLU A 341 -6.18 18.65 -0.29
C GLU A 341 -5.33 17.58 0.39
N ALA A 342 -5.23 16.42 -0.24
CA ALA A 342 -4.32 15.34 0.16
C ALA A 342 -3.10 15.27 -0.77
N ASP A 343 -2.16 14.41 -0.40
CA ASP A 343 -0.98 14.11 -1.22
C ASP A 343 -1.38 13.63 -2.62
N PRO A 344 -0.94 14.32 -3.69
CA PRO A 344 -1.16 13.85 -5.06
C PRO A 344 -0.52 12.49 -5.33
N ILE A 345 -1.08 11.75 -6.29
CA ILE A 345 -0.49 10.50 -6.77
C ILE A 345 0.07 10.71 -8.16
N TRP A 346 1.32 10.35 -8.35
CA TRP A 346 1.99 10.38 -9.65
C TRP A 346 1.99 9.02 -10.29
N LEU A 347 1.53 8.96 -11.53
CA LEU A 347 1.59 7.80 -12.41
C LEU A 347 2.66 8.04 -13.47
N TYR A 348 3.64 7.15 -13.54
CA TYR A 348 4.73 7.16 -14.49
C TYR A 348 4.61 5.97 -15.44
N GLY A 349 4.22 6.25 -16.68
CA GLY A 349 4.26 5.32 -17.82
C GLY A 349 5.39 5.63 -18.80
N GLY A 350 6.36 6.48 -18.44
CA GLY A 350 7.45 6.97 -19.29
C GLY A 350 7.63 8.48 -19.21
N ALA A 351 8.73 9.05 -19.72
CA ALA A 351 9.01 10.49 -19.63
C ALA A 351 7.90 11.39 -20.21
N GLY A 352 7.30 10.96 -21.33
CA GLY A 352 6.17 11.63 -21.97
C GLY A 352 4.80 11.07 -21.61
N GLN A 353 4.69 10.07 -20.73
CA GLN A 353 3.43 9.38 -20.44
C GLN A 353 3.21 9.38 -18.94
N GLN A 354 2.78 10.52 -18.40
CA GLN A 354 2.62 10.69 -16.96
C GLN A 354 1.31 11.37 -16.62
N ALA A 355 0.87 11.18 -15.38
CA ALA A 355 -0.28 11.90 -14.86
C ALA A 355 -0.17 12.11 -13.35
N LEU A 356 -0.83 13.16 -12.87
CA LEU A 356 -1.15 13.35 -11.47
C LEU A 356 -2.62 13.04 -11.23
N ILE A 357 -2.92 12.27 -10.19
CA ILE A 357 -4.26 12.19 -9.60
C ILE A 357 -4.29 13.13 -8.42
N LEU A 358 -5.17 14.13 -8.50
CA LEU A 358 -5.40 15.13 -7.47
C LEU A 358 -6.71 14.83 -6.77
N SER A 359 -6.79 15.14 -5.47
CA SER A 359 -7.99 14.93 -4.68
C SER A 359 -8.36 16.15 -3.86
N ARG A 360 -9.67 16.39 -3.73
CA ARG A 360 -10.22 17.42 -2.84
C ARG A 360 -11.60 16.99 -2.35
N ARG A 361 -12.08 17.59 -1.29
CA ARG A 361 -13.47 17.45 -0.85
C ARG A 361 -14.27 18.67 -1.28
N ASP A 362 -15.49 18.44 -1.71
CA ASP A 362 -16.44 19.54 -1.94
C ASP A 362 -17.00 20.06 -0.60
N ARG A 363 -17.87 21.09 -0.67
CA ARG A 363 -18.50 21.67 0.53
C ARG A 363 -19.36 20.67 1.32
N ALA A 364 -19.80 19.58 0.69
CA ALA A 364 -20.55 18.50 1.33
C ALA A 364 -19.62 17.38 1.86
N GLY A 365 -18.30 17.58 1.81
CA GLY A 365 -17.30 16.61 2.24
C GLY A 365 -17.06 15.46 1.26
N ARG A 366 -17.67 15.49 0.07
CA ARG A 366 -17.57 14.41 -0.93
C ARG A 366 -16.23 14.48 -1.64
N LEU A 367 -15.54 13.35 -1.73
CA LEU A 367 -14.30 13.21 -2.46
C LEU A 367 -14.54 13.49 -3.96
N SER A 368 -13.73 14.39 -4.50
CA SER A 368 -13.63 14.66 -5.93
C SER A 368 -12.19 14.45 -6.38
N LEU A 369 -12.03 13.81 -7.53
CA LEU A 369 -10.75 13.47 -8.13
C LEU A 369 -10.60 14.21 -9.46
N ARG A 370 -9.35 14.54 -9.81
CA ARG A 370 -8.97 15.09 -11.12
C ARG A 370 -7.75 14.36 -11.63
N TYR A 371 -7.81 13.89 -12.88
CA TYR A 371 -6.67 13.34 -13.60
C TYR A 371 -6.02 14.46 -14.41
N LEU A 372 -4.72 14.70 -14.19
CA LEU A 372 -3.97 15.77 -14.82
C LEU A 372 -2.81 15.18 -15.65
N PRO A 373 -2.91 15.15 -16.99
CA PRO A 373 -1.80 14.73 -17.84
C PRO A 373 -0.59 15.64 -17.68
N VAL A 374 0.59 15.06 -17.41
CA VAL A 374 1.86 15.79 -17.28
C VAL A 374 2.99 15.07 -18.02
N SER A 375 4.11 15.76 -18.22
CA SER A 375 5.35 15.15 -18.72
C SER A 375 6.56 15.67 -17.96
N ASN A 376 7.65 14.90 -18.04
CA ASN A 376 8.96 15.29 -17.54
C ASN A 376 8.96 15.68 -16.04
N LEU A 377 8.09 15.06 -15.23
CA LEU A 377 8.08 15.31 -13.79
C LEU A 377 9.41 14.85 -13.19
N LYS A 378 10.04 15.78 -12.47
CA LYS A 378 11.29 15.54 -11.73
C LYS A 378 11.29 16.35 -10.45
N GLN A 379 12.09 15.89 -9.50
CA GLN A 379 12.44 16.64 -8.31
C GLN A 379 13.95 16.87 -8.33
N ASP A 380 14.41 18.08 -8.00
CA ASP A 380 15.84 18.36 -7.89
C ASP A 380 16.41 18.07 -6.49
N ALA A 381 17.72 18.27 -6.31
CA ALA A 381 18.39 18.02 -5.04
C ALA A 381 17.93 18.93 -3.89
N SER A 382 17.30 20.08 -4.20
CA SER A 382 16.72 21.00 -3.23
C SER A 382 15.30 20.61 -2.80
N GLY A 383 14.70 19.64 -3.50
CA GLY A 383 13.33 19.18 -3.27
C GLY A 383 12.30 19.86 -4.15
N GLN A 384 12.69 20.80 -5.02
CA GLN A 384 11.77 21.48 -5.92
C GLN A 384 11.29 20.53 -7.01
N ILE A 385 9.97 20.42 -7.14
CA ILE A 385 9.33 19.63 -8.19
C ILE A 385 9.09 20.53 -9.42
N SER A 386 9.20 19.94 -10.61
CA SER A 386 8.86 20.60 -11.87
C SER A 386 8.30 19.57 -12.86
N PHE A 387 7.35 19.98 -13.69
CA PHE A 387 6.74 19.18 -14.76
C PHE A 387 6.08 20.11 -15.80
N GLU A 388 5.70 19.54 -16.93
CA GLU A 388 4.95 20.23 -17.98
C GLU A 388 3.51 19.71 -18.02
N LEU A 389 2.54 20.61 -18.13
CA LEU A 389 1.15 20.21 -18.41
C LEU A 389 1.04 19.74 -19.85
N THR A 390 0.33 18.63 -20.06
CA THR A 390 0.12 18.09 -21.41
C THR A 390 -1.36 17.95 -21.73
N GLN A 391 -1.68 17.79 -23.01
CA GLN A 391 -3.03 17.50 -23.46
C GLN A 391 -3.34 16.01 -23.33
N TRP A 392 -4.62 15.70 -23.20
CA TRP A 392 -5.12 14.34 -23.29
C TRP A 392 -4.71 13.68 -24.62
N ARG A 393 -4.19 12.46 -24.54
CA ARG A 393 -3.76 11.64 -25.68
C ARG A 393 -3.75 10.17 -25.29
N ALA A 394 -3.68 9.30 -26.29
CA ALA A 394 -3.53 7.86 -26.08
C ALA A 394 -2.19 7.51 -25.42
N GLY A 395 -2.15 6.41 -24.68
CA GLY A 395 -0.96 5.89 -24.00
C GLY A 395 -0.63 6.56 -22.69
N LEU A 396 -1.48 7.44 -22.17
CA LEU A 396 -1.37 7.90 -20.77
C LEU A 396 -1.73 6.75 -19.82
N PRO A 397 -1.17 6.70 -18.59
CA PRO A 397 -1.52 5.69 -17.60
C PRO A 397 -3.04 5.56 -17.41
N LEU A 398 -3.54 4.33 -17.24
CA LEU A 398 -4.98 3.97 -17.18
C LEU A 398 -5.75 4.06 -18.52
N LYS A 399 -5.12 4.49 -19.62
CA LYS A 399 -5.67 4.43 -21.00
C LYS A 399 -7.08 5.00 -21.18
N ILE A 400 -7.45 5.98 -20.34
CA ILE A 400 -8.82 6.54 -20.27
C ILE A 400 -9.19 7.25 -21.58
N TRP A 401 -8.21 7.86 -22.25
CA TRP A 401 -8.46 8.67 -23.45
C TRP A 401 -8.81 7.84 -24.68
N GLU A 402 -8.18 6.68 -24.85
CA GLU A 402 -8.34 5.82 -26.01
C GLU A 402 -9.48 4.80 -25.87
N ASP A 403 -10.01 4.58 -24.65
CA ASP A 403 -11.02 3.56 -24.44
C ASP A 403 -12.38 3.93 -25.08
N ALA A 404 -12.88 3.07 -25.96
CA ALA A 404 -14.14 3.28 -26.68
C ALA A 404 -15.39 3.14 -25.79
N ARG A 405 -15.26 2.55 -24.60
CA ARG A 405 -16.36 2.31 -23.64
C ARG A 405 -16.44 3.39 -22.56
N LEU A 406 -15.65 4.46 -22.67
CA LEU A 406 -15.79 5.64 -21.80
C LEU A 406 -17.20 6.23 -21.95
N ASN A 407 -17.95 6.24 -20.86
CA ASN A 407 -19.35 6.66 -20.87
C ASN A 407 -19.53 8.06 -20.28
N LEU A 408 -19.57 9.09 -21.13
CA LEU A 408 -19.71 10.47 -20.68
C LEU A 408 -21.17 10.96 -20.78
N PRO A 409 -21.56 11.97 -19.98
CA PRO A 409 -22.86 12.63 -20.15
C PRO A 409 -23.07 13.12 -21.59
N ALA A 410 -24.31 13.03 -22.07
CA ALA A 410 -24.66 13.50 -23.41
C ALA A 410 -24.23 14.97 -23.63
N ASN A 411 -23.73 15.27 -24.82
CA ASN A 411 -23.23 16.59 -25.24
C ASN A 411 -21.98 17.10 -24.50
N SER A 412 -21.26 16.26 -23.75
CA SER A 412 -19.99 16.64 -23.15
C SER A 412 -18.82 16.45 -24.13
N SER A 413 -17.89 17.42 -24.15
CA SER A 413 -16.59 17.24 -24.81
C SER A 413 -15.72 16.31 -23.97
N ARG A 414 -15.13 15.28 -24.60
CA ARG A 414 -14.28 14.28 -23.92
C ARG A 414 -13.15 14.94 -23.14
N ALA A 415 -12.42 15.86 -23.78
CA ALA A 415 -11.28 16.54 -23.16
C ALA A 415 -11.71 17.47 -22.03
N GLU A 416 -12.81 18.21 -22.19
CA GLU A 416 -13.30 19.13 -21.17
C GLU A 416 -13.79 18.39 -19.94
N TRP A 417 -14.58 17.33 -20.14
CA TRP A 417 -15.06 16.50 -19.03
C TRP A 417 -13.87 15.87 -18.31
N LEU A 418 -12.98 15.17 -19.01
CA LEU A 418 -11.86 14.49 -18.36
C LEU A 418 -10.90 15.44 -17.61
N SER A 419 -10.81 16.70 -18.04
CA SER A 419 -9.96 17.71 -17.38
C SER A 419 -10.60 18.33 -16.14
N GLY A 420 -11.86 18.00 -15.84
CA GLY A 420 -12.64 18.53 -14.72
C GLY A 420 -12.40 17.81 -13.39
N TRP A 421 -12.92 18.42 -12.32
CA TRP A 421 -13.05 17.79 -11.01
C TRP A 421 -14.38 17.04 -10.96
N HIS A 422 -14.33 15.75 -10.66
CA HIS A 422 -15.52 14.89 -10.62
C HIS A 422 -15.56 14.09 -9.33
N THR A 423 -16.76 13.79 -8.84
CA THR A 423 -16.87 12.91 -7.67
C THR A 423 -16.40 11.49 -8.01
N GLU A 424 -16.09 10.70 -6.99
CA GLU A 424 -15.79 9.28 -7.18
C GLU A 424 -16.91 8.55 -7.96
N LEU A 425 -18.17 8.89 -7.69
CA LEU A 425 -19.32 8.30 -8.38
C LEU A 425 -19.38 8.69 -9.85
N ASP A 426 -19.09 9.95 -10.18
CA ASP A 426 -19.06 10.41 -11.57
C ASP A 426 -17.97 9.68 -12.35
N TRP A 427 -16.78 9.51 -11.75
CA TRP A 427 -15.71 8.69 -12.32
C TRP A 427 -16.11 7.22 -12.46
N LEU A 428 -16.74 6.61 -11.46
CA LEU A 428 -17.19 5.23 -11.51
C LEU A 428 -18.19 5.01 -12.66
N ARG A 429 -19.18 5.91 -12.80
CA ARG A 429 -20.15 5.86 -13.91
C ARG A 429 -19.49 5.96 -15.27
N ALA A 430 -18.50 6.84 -15.41
CA ALA A 430 -17.78 7.01 -16.66
C ALA A 430 -16.86 5.84 -17.01
N LEU A 431 -16.20 5.26 -16.00
CA LEU A 431 -15.11 4.32 -16.21
C LEU A 431 -15.50 2.86 -16.06
N HIS A 432 -16.56 2.46 -15.35
CA HIS A 432 -16.79 1.05 -14.98
C HIS A 432 -16.81 0.03 -16.15
N GLN A 433 -17.04 0.48 -17.39
CA GLN A 433 -17.00 -0.36 -18.58
C GLN A 433 -15.68 -0.32 -19.35
N THR A 434 -14.76 0.60 -19.05
CA THR A 434 -13.45 0.72 -19.72
C THR A 434 -12.51 -0.43 -19.35
N GLU A 435 -11.33 -0.49 -19.97
CA GLU A 435 -10.24 -1.42 -19.68
C GLU A 435 -9.84 -1.34 -18.21
N TYR A 436 -9.60 -0.12 -17.69
CA TYR A 436 -9.32 0.14 -16.28
C TYR A 436 -10.57 0.66 -15.56
N SER A 437 -11.52 -0.25 -15.31
CA SER A 437 -12.89 0.08 -14.90
C SER A 437 -12.98 1.01 -13.67
N ASN A 438 -12.19 0.74 -12.64
CA ASN A 438 -12.12 1.53 -11.43
C ASN A 438 -10.69 2.01 -11.16
N GLY A 439 -9.79 1.96 -12.15
CA GLY A 439 -8.35 2.17 -11.92
C GLY A 439 -7.98 3.54 -11.36
N LEU A 440 -8.68 4.60 -11.77
CA LEU A 440 -8.44 5.95 -11.22
C LEU A 440 -8.77 6.01 -9.72
N ILE A 441 -9.92 5.43 -9.32
CA ILE A 441 -10.38 5.39 -7.93
C ILE A 441 -9.51 4.41 -7.14
N GLY A 442 -9.30 3.20 -7.67
CA GLY A 442 -8.55 2.13 -7.02
C GLY A 442 -7.08 2.49 -6.78
N VAL A 443 -6.42 3.20 -7.71
CA VAL A 443 -5.06 3.70 -7.48
C VAL A 443 -5.05 4.80 -6.41
N HIS A 444 -6.05 5.69 -6.41
CA HIS A 444 -6.22 6.67 -5.34
C HIS A 444 -6.35 5.98 -3.98
N GLU A 445 -7.28 5.03 -3.87
CA GLU A 445 -7.55 4.28 -2.64
C GLU A 445 -6.33 3.46 -2.17
N GLN A 446 -5.55 2.90 -3.10
CA GLN A 446 -4.37 2.10 -2.77
C GLN A 446 -3.24 2.93 -2.14
N LEU A 447 -3.05 4.17 -2.60
CA LEU A 447 -1.88 5.00 -2.22
C LEU A 447 -2.21 6.12 -1.23
N THR A 448 -3.49 6.50 -1.11
CA THR A 448 -3.92 7.53 -0.16
C THR A 448 -3.86 7.02 1.29
N ARG A 449 -3.71 7.94 2.23
CA ARG A 449 -3.75 7.62 3.67
C ARG A 449 -5.19 7.69 4.15
N HIS A 450 -5.72 6.53 4.53
CA HIS A 450 -7.05 6.42 5.10
C HIS A 450 -7.06 6.81 6.58
N PRO A 451 -7.93 7.74 7.01
CA PRO A 451 -8.13 8.01 8.43
C PRO A 451 -8.54 6.73 9.16
N ALA A 452 -7.87 6.44 10.27
CA ALA A 452 -8.25 5.36 11.16
C ALA A 452 -8.52 5.94 12.55
N GLU A 453 -9.76 5.86 13.03
CA GLU A 453 -10.20 6.40 14.32
C GLU A 453 -9.31 5.91 15.47
N SER A 454 -8.84 4.66 15.40
CA SER A 454 -7.93 4.06 16.40
C SER A 454 -6.53 4.68 16.42
N LEU A 455 -6.17 5.49 15.42
CA LEU A 455 -4.88 6.19 15.29
C LEU A 455 -5.02 7.71 15.41
N ASP A 456 -6.26 8.21 15.48
CA ASP A 456 -6.53 9.64 15.60
C ASP A 456 -6.08 10.14 16.98
N THR A 457 -5.21 11.14 16.97
CA THR A 457 -4.59 11.72 18.17
C THR A 457 -5.37 12.89 18.73
N ASP A 458 -6.36 13.39 17.99
CA ASP A 458 -7.09 14.63 18.30
C ASP A 458 -8.45 14.35 18.95
N VAL A 459 -8.77 13.07 19.15
CA VAL A 459 -9.96 12.62 19.90
C VAL A 459 -9.96 13.22 21.31
N THR A 460 -11.11 13.76 21.70
CA THR A 460 -11.32 14.34 23.03
C THR A 460 -11.29 13.24 24.10
N GLY A 461 -10.75 13.56 25.29
CA GLY A 461 -10.69 12.62 26.41
C GLY A 461 -9.53 11.62 26.41
N LEU A 462 -8.69 11.60 25.36
CA LEU A 462 -7.45 10.79 25.39
C LEU A 462 -6.45 11.32 26.42
N SER A 463 -5.94 10.42 27.27
CA SER A 463 -4.77 10.65 28.10
C SER A 463 -3.51 10.92 27.26
N ALA A 464 -2.47 11.46 27.89
CA ALA A 464 -1.21 11.73 27.22
C ALA A 464 -0.57 10.46 26.63
N ASP A 465 -0.59 9.35 27.39
CA ASP A 465 -0.03 8.08 26.95
C ASP A 465 -0.83 7.45 25.81
N GLU A 466 -2.16 7.53 25.84
CA GLU A 466 -2.98 7.06 24.71
C GLU A 466 -2.68 7.83 23.43
N ARG A 467 -2.48 9.15 23.50
CA ARG A 467 -2.08 9.94 22.33
C ARG A 467 -0.73 9.49 21.79
N LEU A 468 0.26 9.28 22.66
CA LEU A 468 1.59 8.79 22.27
C LEU A 468 1.54 7.38 21.66
N LEU A 469 0.74 6.46 22.22
CA LEU A 469 0.57 5.11 21.67
C LEU A 469 -0.11 5.13 20.29
N ARG A 470 -1.07 6.03 20.07
CA ARG A 470 -1.69 6.24 18.75
C ARG A 470 -0.70 6.83 17.75
N GLN A 471 0.12 7.80 18.15
CA GLN A 471 1.21 8.35 17.33
C GLN A 471 2.23 7.27 16.94
N TYR A 472 2.65 6.45 17.90
CA TYR A 472 3.53 5.30 17.67
C TYR A 472 2.97 4.35 16.62
N ARG A 473 1.71 3.91 16.76
CA ARG A 473 1.06 3.02 15.79
C ARG A 473 0.90 3.66 14.42
N ARG A 474 0.62 4.97 14.36
CA ARG A 474 0.58 5.73 13.10
C ARG A 474 1.95 5.71 12.42
N ARG A 475 3.03 6.02 13.16
CA ARG A 475 4.42 5.95 12.68
C ARG A 475 4.77 4.57 12.15
N GLN A 476 4.41 3.49 12.86
CA GLN A 476 4.65 2.12 12.38
C GLN A 476 4.00 1.86 11.01
N ARG A 477 2.78 2.35 10.79
CA ARG A 477 2.09 2.19 9.51
C ARG A 477 2.74 3.02 8.41
N GLU A 478 3.08 4.28 8.71
CA GLU A 478 3.74 5.17 7.76
C GLU A 478 5.11 4.62 7.33
N LEU A 479 5.94 4.14 8.26
CA LEU A 479 7.25 3.57 7.94
C LEU A 479 7.20 2.28 7.08
N ALA A 480 6.05 1.62 7.02
CA ALA A 480 5.84 0.41 6.23
C ALA A 480 5.18 0.68 4.87
N GLU A 481 4.84 1.94 4.56
CA GLU A 481 4.30 2.30 3.25
C GLU A 481 5.35 2.02 2.15
N SER A 482 4.90 1.77 0.93
CA SER A 482 5.80 1.54 -0.20
C SER A 482 6.27 2.84 -0.84
N ASP A 483 7.49 2.85 -1.38
CA ASP A 483 7.98 3.95 -2.20
C ASP A 483 7.35 3.92 -3.60
N LEU A 484 7.14 2.72 -4.15
CA LEU A 484 6.62 2.52 -5.51
C LEU A 484 5.54 1.43 -5.54
N LEU A 485 4.45 1.68 -6.23
CA LEU A 485 3.44 0.71 -6.65
C LEU A 485 3.65 0.40 -8.13
N LEU A 486 3.78 -0.85 -8.51
CA LEU A 486 3.86 -1.29 -9.90
C LEU A 486 2.55 -1.93 -10.31
N LEU A 487 2.07 -1.57 -11.51
CA LEU A 487 0.99 -2.28 -12.16
C LEU A 487 1.55 -3.09 -13.34
N ALA A 488 1.20 -4.37 -13.39
CA ALA A 488 1.55 -5.23 -14.50
C ALA A 488 0.74 -4.85 -15.75
N ASN A 489 1.35 -5.02 -16.93
CA ASN A 489 0.61 -4.96 -18.18
C ASN A 489 -0.36 -6.14 -18.28
N ASN A 490 -1.36 -6.07 -19.18
CA ASN A 490 -2.36 -7.11 -19.30
C ASN A 490 -1.69 -8.48 -19.57
N HIS A 491 -2.17 -9.51 -18.86
CA HIS A 491 -1.61 -10.87 -18.86
C HIS A 491 -0.18 -11.01 -18.31
N TRP A 492 0.37 -9.99 -17.66
CA TRP A 492 1.58 -10.13 -16.84
C TRP A 492 1.24 -10.25 -15.36
N ASN A 493 2.09 -10.97 -14.62
CA ASN A 493 2.07 -11.01 -13.17
C ASN A 493 3.50 -10.96 -12.61
N PHE A 494 3.64 -10.51 -11.36
CA PHE A 494 4.90 -10.40 -10.64
C PHE A 494 5.13 -11.56 -9.67
N ASP A 495 4.08 -12.31 -9.31
CA ASP A 495 4.24 -13.51 -8.51
C ASP A 495 4.91 -14.58 -9.38
N VAL A 496 6.13 -14.99 -9.03
CA VAL A 496 6.94 -15.95 -9.79
C VAL A 496 6.39 -17.38 -9.65
N ARG A 497 5.10 -17.55 -9.33
CA ARG A 497 4.36 -18.79 -9.59
C ARG A 497 4.60 -19.16 -11.04
N GLY A 498 4.80 -20.45 -11.33
CA GLY A 498 4.85 -20.91 -12.72
C GLY A 498 3.68 -20.35 -13.53
N PHE A 499 3.88 -20.20 -14.84
CA PHE A 499 2.86 -19.80 -15.83
C PHE A 499 1.47 -20.18 -15.35
N ASN A 500 0.72 -19.22 -14.81
CA ASN A 500 -0.51 -19.54 -14.08
C ASN A 500 -1.59 -19.86 -15.11
N PRO A 501 -1.96 -21.13 -15.32
CA PRO A 501 -2.96 -21.49 -16.32
C PRO A 501 -4.38 -21.19 -15.83
N GLY A 502 -4.54 -20.78 -14.56
CA GLY A 502 -5.82 -20.55 -13.89
C GLY A 502 -6.24 -19.09 -13.72
N GLY A 503 -5.45 -18.14 -14.24
CA GLY A 503 -5.80 -16.73 -14.26
C GLY A 503 -5.20 -15.85 -13.18
N ASN A 504 -4.97 -14.58 -13.52
CA ASN A 504 -4.44 -13.59 -12.61
C ASN A 504 -5.58 -12.79 -11.93
N HIS A 505 -5.30 -12.11 -10.81
CA HIS A 505 -6.26 -11.20 -10.19
C HIS A 505 -5.54 -9.98 -9.61
N GLY A 506 -6.25 -9.03 -9.04
CA GLY A 506 -5.64 -7.89 -8.35
C GLY A 506 -5.15 -6.74 -9.22
N SER A 507 -5.24 -6.78 -10.55
CA SER A 507 -5.09 -5.56 -11.36
C SER A 507 -6.32 -4.65 -11.23
N PHE A 508 -6.21 -3.45 -11.80
CA PHE A 508 -7.32 -2.53 -11.99
C PHE A 508 -8.07 -2.77 -13.32
N PHE A 509 -7.74 -3.84 -14.04
CA PHE A 509 -8.47 -4.21 -15.25
C PHE A 509 -9.90 -4.60 -14.89
N ARG A 510 -10.85 -4.26 -15.77
CA ARG A 510 -12.26 -4.61 -15.60
C ARG A 510 -12.47 -6.09 -15.35
N VAL A 511 -11.72 -6.95 -16.04
CA VAL A 511 -11.83 -8.40 -15.85
C VAL A 511 -11.42 -8.86 -14.45
N SER A 512 -10.55 -8.11 -13.75
CA SER A 512 -10.14 -8.39 -12.37
C SER A 512 -11.06 -7.75 -11.33
N THR A 513 -11.69 -6.62 -11.65
CA THR A 513 -12.46 -5.81 -10.67
C THR A 513 -13.97 -5.91 -10.83
N HIS A 514 -14.46 -6.45 -11.95
CA HIS A 514 -15.89 -6.69 -12.18
C HIS A 514 -16.37 -7.91 -11.39
N ALA A 515 -16.95 -7.65 -10.22
CA ALA A 515 -17.65 -8.63 -9.41
C ALA A 515 -19.11 -8.78 -9.86
N THR A 516 -19.69 -9.96 -9.59
CA THR A 516 -21.11 -10.23 -9.83
C THR A 516 -21.85 -10.39 -8.51
N LEU A 517 -23.00 -9.72 -8.39
CA LEU A 517 -23.93 -9.85 -7.26
C LEU A 517 -25.29 -10.29 -7.79
N MET A 518 -25.77 -11.44 -7.33
CA MET A 518 -27.09 -11.97 -7.67
C MET A 518 -27.89 -12.19 -6.40
N MET A 519 -29.17 -11.85 -6.45
CA MET A 519 -30.09 -12.04 -5.33
C MET A 519 -31.37 -12.72 -5.82
N ALA A 520 -31.81 -13.73 -5.09
CA ALA A 520 -33.12 -14.34 -5.23
C ALA A 520 -33.78 -14.38 -3.86
N GLY A 521 -35.08 -14.16 -3.79
CA GLY A 521 -35.78 -14.17 -2.51
C GLY A 521 -37.25 -14.54 -2.64
N GLY A 522 -37.81 -15.04 -1.54
CA GLY A 522 -39.24 -15.28 -1.42
C GLY A 522 -40.07 -13.99 -1.50
N SER A 523 -41.39 -14.12 -1.67
CA SER A 523 -42.33 -12.98 -1.76
C SER A 523 -42.23 -12.01 -0.58
N ARG A 524 -41.86 -12.52 0.60
CA ARG A 524 -41.67 -11.76 1.83
C ARG A 524 -40.21 -11.33 2.07
N THR A 525 -39.33 -11.37 1.08
CA THR A 525 -37.99 -10.72 1.13
C THR A 525 -37.96 -9.30 0.55
N GLY A 526 -38.86 -8.98 -0.38
CA GLY A 526 -38.88 -7.67 -1.05
C GLY A 526 -37.83 -7.51 -2.15
N ILE A 527 -37.08 -8.56 -2.49
CA ILE A 527 -36.13 -8.57 -3.61
C ILE A 527 -36.95 -8.64 -4.92
N PRO A 528 -36.81 -7.67 -5.84
CA PRO A 528 -37.52 -7.68 -7.12
C PRO A 528 -37.15 -8.88 -7.99
N ARG A 529 -38.13 -9.39 -8.75
CA ARG A 529 -37.92 -10.51 -9.68
C ARG A 529 -37.46 -10.00 -11.04
N ALA A 530 -36.53 -10.74 -11.67
CA ALA A 530 -36.05 -10.50 -13.03
C ALA A 530 -35.53 -9.07 -13.29
N SER A 531 -35.04 -8.39 -12.25
CA SER A 531 -34.42 -7.08 -12.36
C SER A 531 -32.94 -7.19 -12.72
N VAL A 532 -32.49 -6.30 -13.61
CA VAL A 532 -31.07 -6.12 -13.94
C VAL A 532 -30.68 -4.71 -13.51
N VAL A 533 -29.68 -4.61 -12.63
CA VAL A 533 -29.14 -3.32 -12.18
C VAL A 533 -28.01 -2.90 -13.10
N SER A 534 -28.18 -1.79 -13.81
CA SER A 534 -27.17 -1.23 -14.71
C SER A 534 -26.33 -0.12 -14.08
N GLU A 535 -26.78 0.47 -12.96
CA GLU A 535 -26.00 1.44 -12.19
C GLU A 535 -24.77 0.75 -11.59
N PRO A 536 -23.56 1.33 -11.72
CA PRO A 536 -22.39 0.73 -11.13
C PRO A 536 -22.33 0.97 -9.62
N TYR A 537 -21.98 -0.10 -8.90
CA TYR A 537 -21.72 -0.12 -7.47
C TYR A 537 -20.33 -0.73 -7.21
N ASP A 538 -19.71 -0.30 -6.12
CA ASP A 538 -18.50 -0.94 -5.59
C ASP A 538 -18.88 -2.09 -4.62
N SER A 539 -17.88 -2.89 -4.22
CA SER A 539 -18.08 -3.97 -3.24
C SER A 539 -18.43 -3.46 -1.85
N LEU A 540 -18.12 -2.20 -1.52
CA LEU A 540 -18.47 -1.58 -0.24
C LEU A 540 -19.98 -1.39 -0.08
N SER A 541 -20.72 -1.44 -1.19
CA SER A 541 -22.18 -1.35 -1.25
C SER A 541 -22.88 -2.64 -0.80
N PHE A 542 -22.16 -3.77 -0.71
CA PHE A 542 -22.74 -5.06 -0.32
C PHE A 542 -23.30 -5.07 1.11
N MET A 543 -22.46 -4.77 2.11
CA MET A 543 -22.86 -4.81 3.52
C MET A 543 -24.01 -3.86 3.88
N PRO A 544 -23.99 -2.56 3.52
CA PRO A 544 -25.13 -1.69 3.82
C PRO A 544 -26.43 -2.15 3.14
N THR A 545 -26.34 -2.75 1.94
CA THR A 545 -27.51 -3.34 1.27
C THR A 545 -28.05 -4.55 2.03
N MET A 546 -27.18 -5.44 2.52
CA MET A 546 -27.61 -6.59 3.34
C MET A 546 -28.28 -6.15 4.64
N LEU A 547 -27.73 -5.14 5.32
CA LEU A 547 -28.32 -4.59 6.54
C LEU A 547 -29.64 -3.86 6.25
N ALA A 548 -29.79 -3.23 5.09
CA ALA A 548 -31.05 -2.63 4.68
C ALA A 548 -32.14 -3.70 4.50
N LEU A 549 -31.82 -4.83 3.87
CA LEU A 549 -32.74 -5.96 3.70
C LEU A 549 -33.21 -6.56 5.04
N THR A 550 -32.38 -6.48 6.09
CA THR A 550 -32.69 -7.02 7.44
C THR A 550 -33.17 -5.97 8.44
N GLY A 551 -33.35 -4.71 8.03
CA GLY A 551 -33.78 -3.62 8.92
C GLY A 551 -32.74 -3.25 9.99
N GLN A 552 -31.46 -3.45 9.70
CA GLN A 552 -30.33 -3.22 10.61
C GLN A 552 -29.51 -1.97 10.24
N ILE A 553 -30.09 -1.05 9.46
CA ILE A 553 -29.48 0.21 9.06
C ILE A 553 -30.49 1.37 9.24
N GLU A 554 -30.04 2.52 9.74
CA GLU A 554 -30.92 3.63 10.14
C GLU A 554 -31.11 4.68 9.03
N ASP A 555 -30.01 5.13 8.41
CA ASP A 555 -29.98 6.23 7.42
C ASP A 555 -29.33 5.81 6.10
N GLY A 556 -29.31 4.49 5.86
CA GLY A 556 -28.69 3.88 4.70
C GLY A 556 -27.17 3.71 4.78
N ARG A 557 -26.51 4.20 5.83
CA ARG A 557 -25.08 3.95 6.08
C ARG A 557 -24.75 3.62 7.53
N LYS A 558 -25.56 4.08 8.48
CA LYS A 558 -25.35 3.90 9.90
C LYS A 558 -26.01 2.60 10.37
N PRO A 559 -25.23 1.65 10.93
CA PRO A 559 -25.80 0.45 11.51
C PRO A 559 -26.67 0.79 12.72
N VAL A 560 -27.65 -0.06 13.02
CA VAL A 560 -28.43 0.03 14.27
C VAL A 560 -27.53 -0.06 15.51
N ARG A 561 -27.98 0.53 16.61
CA ARG A 561 -27.24 0.62 17.89
C ARG A 561 -26.55 -0.67 18.33
N VAL A 562 -27.23 -1.81 18.29
CA VAL A 562 -26.64 -3.11 18.73
C VAL A 562 -25.41 -3.52 17.91
N LEU A 563 -25.37 -3.17 16.62
CA LEU A 563 -24.20 -3.41 15.77
C LEU A 563 -23.11 -2.36 16.01
N TRP A 564 -23.50 -1.12 16.26
CA TRP A 564 -22.57 -0.05 16.63
C TRP A 564 -21.77 -0.41 17.90
N GLU A 565 -22.47 -0.90 18.93
CA GLU A 565 -21.89 -1.37 20.20
C GLU A 565 -20.93 -2.55 19.99
N ARG A 566 -21.15 -3.37 18.94
CA ARG A 566 -20.25 -4.47 18.52
C ARG A 566 -19.07 -4.01 17.66
N GLY A 567 -18.88 -2.71 17.48
CA GLY A 567 -17.75 -2.15 16.76
C GLY A 567 -18.00 -1.84 15.27
N PHE A 568 -19.20 -2.11 14.74
CA PHE A 568 -19.54 -1.61 13.41
C PHE A 568 -19.63 -0.08 13.42
N ARG A 569 -19.27 0.53 12.30
CA ARG A 569 -19.30 1.99 12.10
C ARG A 569 -20.04 2.29 10.80
N THR A 570 -20.16 3.58 10.48
CA THR A 570 -20.77 4.03 9.24
C THR A 570 -20.13 3.35 8.03
N PHE A 571 -20.94 2.72 7.19
CA PHE A 571 -20.46 2.08 5.97
C PHE A 571 -20.19 3.12 4.89
N PRO A 572 -19.04 3.02 4.18
CA PRO A 572 -18.69 3.97 3.11
C PRO A 572 -19.53 3.75 1.84
N GLY A 573 -19.95 2.50 1.57
CA GLY A 573 -20.71 2.14 0.38
C GLY A 573 -22.14 2.67 0.36
N ARG A 574 -22.75 2.65 -0.82
CA ARG A 574 -24.15 3.03 -1.02
C ARG A 574 -25.04 1.80 -0.94
N ILE A 575 -26.30 1.97 -0.54
CA ILE A 575 -27.29 0.92 -0.73
C ILE A 575 -27.59 0.80 -2.23
N ILE A 576 -27.68 -0.45 -2.70
CA ILE A 576 -28.23 -0.78 -4.02
C ILE A 576 -29.75 -0.65 -3.89
N ALA A 577 -30.30 0.51 -4.27
CA ALA A 577 -31.70 0.83 -4.00
C ALA A 577 -32.65 -0.05 -4.83
N GLU A 578 -32.20 -0.49 -6.00
CA GLU A 578 -32.95 -1.28 -6.97
C GLU A 578 -33.23 -2.71 -6.50
N VAL A 579 -32.51 -3.20 -5.47
CA VAL A 579 -32.80 -4.51 -4.85
C VAL A 579 -33.71 -4.40 -3.62
N LEU A 580 -34.04 -3.17 -3.20
CA LEU A 580 -35.05 -2.91 -2.19
C LEU A 580 -36.38 -2.64 -2.90
N GLY A 581 -37.44 -3.40 -2.59
CA GLY A 581 -38.78 -3.16 -3.14
C GLY A 581 -39.30 -1.72 -2.93
N ALA A 582 -40.43 -1.37 -3.56
CA ALA A 582 -40.92 0.02 -3.62
C ALA A 582 -41.09 0.67 -2.22
N PRO A 583 -40.74 1.98 -2.07
CA PRO A 583 -40.91 2.70 -0.81
C PRO A 583 -42.39 2.70 -0.37
N GLY A 584 -42.68 2.10 0.78
CA GLY A 584 -44.05 1.98 1.33
C GLY A 584 -44.53 0.55 1.53
N GLU A 585 -43.88 -0.46 0.91
CA GLU A 585 -44.23 -1.86 1.11
C GLU A 585 -43.57 -2.51 2.34
N ARG A 586 -42.62 -1.84 3.03
CA ARG A 586 -41.96 -2.40 4.23
C ARG A 586 -41.44 -1.41 5.28
N ASN A 587 -41.63 -1.82 6.53
CA ASN A 587 -40.70 -1.67 7.65
C ASN A 587 -40.14 -3.07 7.97
N PRO A 588 -38.97 -3.49 7.46
CA PRO A 588 -38.39 -4.77 7.87
C PRO A 588 -38.17 -4.77 9.39
N THR A 589 -38.67 -5.80 10.07
CA THR A 589 -38.44 -5.95 11.50
C THR A 589 -36.96 -6.26 11.72
N PRO A 590 -36.23 -5.49 12.56
CA PRO A 590 -34.82 -5.75 12.83
C PRO A 590 -34.62 -7.18 13.34
N VAL A 591 -33.75 -7.94 12.68
CA VAL A 591 -33.43 -9.33 13.07
C VAL A 591 -32.67 -9.37 14.40
N ALA A 592 -31.90 -8.33 14.71
CA ALA A 592 -31.26 -8.17 16.01
C ALA A 592 -32.17 -7.34 16.93
N ARG A 593 -33.02 -8.01 17.71
CA ARG A 593 -33.73 -7.43 18.84
C ARG A 593 -32.95 -7.77 20.11
N GLY A 594 -31.93 -6.98 20.42
CA GLY A 594 -31.19 -7.11 21.67
C GLY A 594 -31.31 -5.82 22.45
N ASP A 595 -32.00 -5.87 23.61
CA ASP A 595 -31.64 -4.96 24.70
C ASP A 595 -30.16 -5.19 24.98
N ALA A 596 -29.40 -4.11 25.00
CA ALA A 596 -28.02 -4.09 25.43
C ALA A 596 -27.98 -4.46 26.92
N GLY A 597 -28.03 -5.76 27.23
CA GLY A 597 -27.46 -6.27 28.48
C GLY A 597 -26.00 -5.84 28.50
N ALA A 598 -25.65 -5.07 29.54
CA ALA A 598 -24.42 -4.31 29.75
C ALA A 598 -23.10 -5.03 29.35
N PRO A 599 -22.06 -4.27 28.95
CA PRO A 599 -20.78 -4.78 28.44
C PRO A 599 -20.00 -5.67 29.40
#